data_AF-A0A7S1RBG7-F1
#
_entry.id   AF-A0A7S1RBG7-F1
#
_cell.length_a   1.000
_cell.length_b   1.000
_cell.length_c   1.000
_cell.angle_alpha   90.00
_cell.angle_beta   90.00
_cell.angle_gamma   90.00
#
_symmetry.space_group_name_H-M   'P 1'
#
loop_
_entity.id
_entity.type
_entity.pdbx_description
1 polymer ?
#
loop_
_entity_poly.entity_id
_entity_poly.type
_entity_poly.pdbx_seq_one_letter_code
_entity_poly.pdbx_strand_id
1 'polypeptide(L)'
;AISAGLSDLSVQGQLCISLMRIVPRKPVVCGVKIYFANAPTINFNFSGLAAALPVPPQKIKDLIQEAITSKLVLPNAIDVHLDSIARCFTEPDFLSYDELHSVPPMAVLRLCVASMDGPLVERLEPEAPSLLG
;
A
#
# COMPACT_ATOMS: atom_id res chain seq x y z
N ALA A 1 -26.65 -21.46 -10.25
CA ALA A 1 -25.47 -20.88 -9.60
C ALA A 1 -25.94 -19.65 -8.83
N ILE A 2 -25.65 -19.59 -7.53
CA ILE A 2 -25.90 -18.38 -6.74
C ILE A 2 -24.79 -17.40 -7.11
N SER A 3 -25.13 -16.30 -7.79
CA SER A 3 -24.19 -15.23 -8.12
C SER A 3 -24.37 -14.06 -7.15
N ALA A 4 -23.26 -13.71 -6.50
CA ALA A 4 -23.11 -12.51 -5.72
C ALA A 4 -22.22 -11.56 -6.52
N GLY A 5 -22.67 -10.32 -6.74
CA GLY A 5 -22.03 -9.38 -7.65
C GLY A 5 -21.68 -8.06 -6.97
N LEU A 6 -20.72 -7.36 -7.58
CA LEU A 6 -20.45 -5.96 -7.33
C LEU A 6 -20.92 -5.14 -8.53
N SER A 7 -21.56 -4.01 -8.28
CA SER A 7 -22.02 -3.07 -9.30
C SER A 7 -21.45 -1.68 -9.00
N ASP A 8 -21.26 -0.86 -10.04
CA ASP A 8 -20.84 0.54 -9.93
C ASP A 8 -19.55 0.76 -9.11
N LEU A 9 -18.50 -0.03 -9.39
CA LEU A 9 -17.20 0.19 -8.76
C LEU A 9 -16.57 1.49 -9.26
N SER A 10 -16.38 2.44 -8.34
CA SER A 10 -15.69 3.71 -8.55
C SER A 10 -14.54 3.83 -7.56
N VAL A 11 -13.35 4.15 -8.09
CA VAL A 11 -12.14 4.40 -7.30
C VAL A 11 -11.70 5.83 -7.57
N GLN A 12 -11.58 6.64 -6.52
CA GLN A 12 -11.15 8.02 -6.58
C GLN A 12 -9.94 8.22 -5.69
N GLY A 13 -8.85 8.71 -6.26
CA GLY A 13 -7.63 8.94 -5.50
C GLY A 13 -6.50 9.44 -6.40
N GLN A 14 -5.40 9.82 -5.78
CA GLN A 14 -4.18 10.19 -6.49
C GLN A 14 -3.31 8.95 -6.67
N LEU A 15 -3.27 8.45 -7.91
CA LEU A 15 -2.38 7.38 -8.31
C LEU A 15 -1.01 7.96 -8.68
N CYS A 16 0.03 7.52 -8.00
CA CYS A 16 1.41 7.87 -8.27
C CYS A 16 2.09 6.77 -9.07
N ILE A 17 2.74 7.16 -10.17
CA ILE A 17 3.51 6.28 -11.03
C ILE A 17 4.96 6.78 -11.01
N SER A 18 5.86 6.00 -10.42
CA SER A 18 7.28 6.32 -10.32
C SER A 18 8.09 5.40 -11.24
N LEU A 19 8.83 5.99 -12.17
CA LEU A 19 9.72 5.25 -13.07
C LEU A 19 10.99 4.88 -12.30
N MET A 20 11.19 3.59 -12.08
CA MET A 20 12.36 3.08 -11.39
C MET A 20 13.51 2.89 -12.38
N ARG A 21 14.59 3.65 -12.14
CA ARG A 21 15.89 3.56 -12.82
C ARG A 21 15.81 3.64 -14.35
N ILE A 22 16.21 4.80 -14.87
CA ILE A 22 16.38 5.00 -16.31
C ILE A 22 17.67 4.31 -16.75
N VAL A 23 17.59 3.50 -17.79
CA VAL A 23 18.73 2.76 -18.36
C VAL A 23 18.94 3.17 -19.83
N PRO A 24 20.19 3.27 -20.33
CA PRO A 24 20.48 3.64 -21.71
C PRO A 24 20.30 2.45 -22.68
N ARG A 25 19.31 1.59 -22.44
CA ARG A 25 18.91 0.46 -23.30
C ARG A 25 17.40 0.44 -23.45
N LYS A 26 16.85 -0.29 -24.43
CA LYS A 26 15.40 -0.53 -24.50
C LYS A 26 15.04 -1.75 -23.63
N PRO A 27 13.95 -1.69 -22.85
CA PRO A 27 13.14 -0.52 -22.52
C PRO A 27 13.93 0.49 -21.65
N VAL A 28 13.73 1.79 -21.92
CA VAL A 28 14.48 2.91 -21.28
C VAL A 28 14.28 2.97 -19.76
N VAL A 29 13.25 2.30 -19.25
CA VAL A 29 12.92 2.22 -17.83
C VAL A 29 12.95 0.74 -17.44
N CYS A 30 13.66 0.42 -16.36
CA CYS A 30 13.79 -0.96 -15.89
C CYS A 30 12.49 -1.46 -15.22
N GLY A 31 11.81 -0.58 -14.47
CA GLY A 31 10.54 -0.92 -13.82
C GLY A 31 9.69 0.30 -13.47
N VAL A 32 8.44 0.05 -13.11
CA VAL A 32 7.48 1.09 -12.71
C VAL A 32 6.93 0.71 -11.35
N LYS A 33 6.95 1.67 -10.43
CA LYS A 33 6.35 1.57 -9.11
C LYS A 33 5.03 2.33 -9.11
N ILE A 34 3.93 1.64 -8.81
CA ILE A 34 2.57 2.21 -8.80
C ILE A 34 2.03 2.14 -7.38
N TYR A 35 1.59 3.27 -6.83
CA TYR A 35 1.04 3.36 -5.49
C TYR A 35 0.06 4.53 -5.38
N PHE A 36 -0.79 4.53 -4.37
CA PHE A 36 -1.60 5.69 -4.01
C PHE A 36 -0.88 6.51 -2.94
N ALA A 37 -0.85 7.84 -3.10
CA ALA A 37 -0.25 8.74 -2.10
C ALA A 37 -1.04 8.76 -0.78
N ASN A 38 -2.36 8.62 -0.88
CA ASN A 38 -3.30 8.57 0.23
C ASN A 38 -4.31 7.45 -0.02
N ALA A 39 -4.99 6.99 1.03
CA ALA A 39 -6.06 5.99 0.90
C ALA A 39 -7.10 6.44 -0.15
N PRO A 40 -7.30 5.67 -1.24
CA PRO A 40 -8.31 6.02 -2.24
C PRO A 40 -9.71 5.82 -1.68
N THR A 41 -10.65 6.65 -2.11
CA THR A 41 -12.08 6.49 -1.84
C THR A 41 -12.66 5.48 -2.82
N ILE A 42 -13.31 4.45 -2.29
CA ILE A 42 -13.87 3.36 -3.09
C ILE A 42 -15.35 3.27 -2.84
N ASN A 43 -16.13 3.44 -3.90
CA ASN A 43 -17.58 3.33 -3.88
C ASN A 43 -17.99 2.15 -4.74
N PHE A 44 -18.88 1.31 -4.22
CA PHE A 44 -19.50 0.23 -4.96
C PHE A 44 -20.85 -0.13 -4.34
N ASN A 45 -21.68 -0.80 -5.13
CA ASN A 45 -22.96 -1.34 -4.74
C ASN A 45 -22.93 -2.87 -4.79
N PHE A 46 -23.63 -3.53 -3.86
CA PHE A 46 -23.80 -4.98 -3.92
C PHE A 46 -24.96 -5.33 -4.86
N SER A 47 -24.78 -6.35 -5.69
CA SER A 47 -25.81 -6.87 -6.58
C SER A 47 -26.05 -8.37 -6.39
N GLY A 48 -27.25 -8.81 -6.78
CA GLY A 48 -27.69 -10.20 -6.61
C GLY A 48 -27.88 -10.59 -5.14
N LEU A 49 -27.47 -11.81 -4.78
CA LEU A 49 -27.62 -12.36 -3.42
C LEU A 49 -26.76 -11.65 -2.36
N ALA A 50 -25.75 -10.86 -2.78
CA ALA A 50 -24.97 -10.01 -1.88
C ALA A 50 -25.80 -8.89 -1.24
N ALA A 51 -26.86 -8.41 -1.91
CA ALA A 51 -27.77 -7.41 -1.34
C ALA A 51 -28.64 -7.97 -0.21
N ALA A 52 -28.83 -9.29 -0.17
CA ALA A 52 -29.62 -9.99 0.86
C ALA A 52 -28.76 -10.50 2.02
N LEU A 53 -27.47 -10.16 2.06
CA LEU A 53 -26.55 -10.62 3.09
C LEU A 53 -26.86 -9.92 4.42
N PRO A 54 -26.91 -10.64 5.56
CA PRO A 54 -27.28 -10.06 6.87
C PRO A 54 -26.22 -9.14 7.49
N VAL A 55 -25.08 -8.95 6.82
CA VAL A 55 -24.01 -8.05 7.27
C VAL A 55 -24.26 -6.64 6.74
N PRO A 56 -24.06 -5.61 7.57
CA PRO A 56 -24.23 -4.23 7.13
C PRO A 56 -23.22 -3.92 6.02
N PRO A 57 -23.66 -3.34 4.89
CA PRO A 57 -22.80 -3.13 3.72
C PRO A 57 -21.62 -2.20 4.01
N GLN A 58 -21.76 -1.31 4.99
CA GLN A 58 -20.70 -0.41 5.47
C GLN A 58 -19.50 -1.19 6.01
N LYS A 59 -19.71 -2.25 6.81
CA LYS A 59 -18.59 -3.04 7.35
C LYS A 59 -17.76 -3.70 6.26
N ILE A 60 -18.40 -4.15 5.18
CA ILE A 60 -17.69 -4.77 4.06
C ILE A 60 -16.93 -3.71 3.26
N LYS A 61 -17.51 -2.52 3.09
CA LYS A 61 -16.84 -1.37 2.47
C LYS A 61 -15.60 -0.96 3.26
N ASP A 62 -15.72 -0.85 4.58
CA ASP A 62 -14.61 -0.50 5.47
C ASP A 62 -13.49 -1.55 5.38
N LEU A 63 -13.83 -2.84 5.42
CA LEU A 63 -12.86 -3.93 5.30
C LEU A 63 -12.13 -3.92 3.94
N ILE A 64 -12.87 -3.68 2.84
CA ILE A 64 -12.28 -3.59 1.51
C ILE A 64 -11.37 -2.35 1.40
N GLN A 65 -11.81 -1.23 1.96
CA GLN A 65 -11.02 0.00 1.98
C GLN A 65 -9.75 -0.18 2.81
N GLU A 66 -9.82 -0.84 3.96
CA GLU A 66 -8.65 -1.18 4.78
C GLU A 66 -7.70 -2.12 4.04
N ALA A 67 -8.21 -3.18 3.40
CA ALA A 67 -7.41 -4.11 2.62
C ALA A 67 -6.68 -3.40 1.47
N ILE A 68 -7.37 -2.50 0.78
CA ILE A 68 -6.79 -1.73 -0.33
C ILE A 68 -5.78 -0.71 0.20
N THR A 69 -6.09 0.01 1.26
CA THR A 69 -5.17 0.95 1.90
C THR A 69 -3.90 0.23 2.35
N SER A 70 -4.05 -0.92 2.99
CA SER A 70 -2.94 -1.76 3.45
C SER A 70 -2.06 -2.25 2.29
N LYS A 71 -2.61 -2.49 1.10
CA LYS A 71 -1.86 -3.07 -0.03
C LYS A 71 -1.39 -2.09 -1.09
N LEU A 72 -2.04 -0.93 -1.23
CA LEU A 72 -1.84 0.00 -2.34
C LEU A 72 -1.38 1.40 -1.90
N VAL A 73 -1.29 1.67 -0.60
CA VAL A 73 -0.70 2.89 -0.05
C VAL A 73 0.67 2.60 0.53
N LEU A 74 1.56 3.59 0.50
CA LEU A 74 2.91 3.49 1.04
C LEU A 74 2.92 2.88 2.46
N PRO A 75 3.89 1.99 2.76
CA PRO A 75 5.04 1.61 1.93
C PRO A 75 4.72 0.58 0.82
N ASN A 76 3.49 0.09 0.74
CA ASN A 76 3.10 -0.94 -0.21
C ASN A 76 2.84 -0.34 -1.59
N ALA A 77 3.58 -0.82 -2.59
CA ALA A 77 3.49 -0.41 -3.97
C ALA A 77 3.52 -1.63 -4.88
N ILE A 78 2.87 -1.53 -6.03
CA ILE A 78 2.96 -2.53 -7.09
C ILE A 78 4.20 -2.21 -7.91
N ASP A 79 5.19 -3.09 -7.83
CA ASP A 79 6.42 -3.01 -8.62
C ASP A 79 6.29 -3.87 -9.88
N VAL A 80 6.12 -3.20 -11.03
CA VAL A 80 6.05 -3.85 -12.34
C VAL A 80 7.41 -3.78 -13.01
N HIS A 81 7.98 -4.95 -13.27
CA HIS A 81 9.24 -5.06 -13.99
C HIS A 81 8.97 -5.04 -15.49
N LEU A 82 9.52 -4.05 -16.20
CA LEU A 82 9.31 -3.95 -17.63
C LEU A 82 10.18 -4.96 -18.38
N ASP A 83 11.36 -5.31 -17.85
CA ASP A 83 12.24 -6.34 -18.44
C ASP A 83 11.57 -7.73 -18.47
N SER A 84 10.73 -8.08 -17.48
CA SER A 84 10.05 -9.38 -17.45
C SER A 84 8.90 -9.48 -18.46
N ILE A 85 8.27 -8.34 -18.80
CA ILE A 85 7.23 -8.22 -19.82
C ILE A 85 7.86 -8.07 -21.22
N ALA A 86 9.02 -7.42 -21.30
CA ALA A 86 9.77 -7.14 -22.52
C ALA A 86 10.61 -8.32 -23.01
N ARG A 87 10.31 -9.58 -22.64
CA ARG A 87 11.01 -10.79 -23.14
C ARG A 87 11.04 -10.94 -24.68
N CYS A 88 10.35 -10.07 -25.41
CA CYS A 88 10.45 -9.93 -26.87
C CYS A 88 11.64 -9.06 -27.34
N PHE A 89 12.37 -8.39 -26.44
CA PHE A 89 13.52 -7.53 -26.75
C PHE A 89 14.78 -8.16 -26.18
N THR A 90 15.38 -9.01 -27.00
CA THR A 90 16.58 -9.79 -26.70
C THR A 90 17.82 -8.91 -26.68
N GLU A 91 18.44 -8.73 -25.51
CA GLU A 91 19.91 -8.59 -25.37
C GLU A 91 20.32 -9.01 -23.94
N PRO A 92 21.44 -9.72 -23.76
CA PRO A 92 21.70 -10.60 -22.60
C PRO A 92 22.38 -9.90 -21.41
N ASP A 93 22.19 -8.60 -21.22
CA ASP A 93 22.84 -7.88 -20.12
C ASP A 93 21.95 -7.89 -18.88
N PHE A 94 22.08 -8.98 -18.15
CA PHE A 94 21.42 -9.26 -16.87
C PHE A 94 21.83 -8.23 -15.80
N LEU A 95 20.92 -7.34 -15.42
CA LEU A 95 20.90 -6.85 -14.04
C LEU A 95 20.37 -8.00 -13.18
N SER A 96 21.10 -8.37 -12.13
CA SER A 96 20.66 -9.43 -11.23
C SER A 96 19.34 -9.01 -10.56
N TYR A 97 18.34 -9.89 -10.60
CA TYR A 97 17.03 -9.64 -9.99
C TYR A 97 17.13 -9.37 -8.46
N ASP A 98 18.22 -9.79 -7.82
CA ASP A 98 18.45 -9.66 -6.37
C ASP A 98 18.68 -8.20 -5.92
N GLU A 99 19.21 -7.32 -6.78
CA GLU A 99 19.42 -5.90 -6.45
C GLU A 99 18.12 -5.06 -6.45
N LEU A 100 17.02 -5.60 -6.98
CA LEU A 100 15.73 -4.89 -7.05
C LEU A 100 14.81 -5.19 -5.85
N HIS A 101 14.96 -6.35 -5.22
CA HIS A 101 14.15 -6.73 -4.05
C HIS A 101 14.60 -6.02 -2.76
N SER A 102 15.80 -5.45 -2.74
CA SER A 102 16.35 -4.70 -1.63
C SER A 102 16.49 -3.22 -1.98
N VAL A 103 15.36 -2.54 -2.21
CA VAL A 103 15.40 -1.08 -2.38
C VAL A 103 15.84 -0.46 -1.05
N PRO A 104 17.02 0.18 -0.97
CA PRO A 104 17.42 0.85 0.26
C PRO A 104 16.39 1.96 0.58
N PRO A 105 16.07 2.18 1.87
CA PRO A 105 15.14 3.25 2.23
C PRO A 105 15.67 4.59 1.72
N MET A 106 14.80 5.37 1.07
CA MET A 106 15.20 6.67 0.50
C MET A 106 15.69 7.65 1.56
N ALA A 107 15.13 7.58 2.77
CA ALA A 107 15.51 8.40 3.91
C ALA A 107 15.07 7.72 5.22
N VAL A 108 15.66 8.14 6.34
CA VAL A 108 15.24 7.74 7.70
C VAL A 108 14.61 8.95 8.38
N LEU A 109 13.32 8.84 8.72
CA LEU A 109 12.63 9.84 9.53
C LEU A 109 12.91 9.57 11.01
N ARG A 110 13.64 10.46 11.68
CA ARG A 110 13.82 10.43 13.14
C ARG A 110 12.79 11.34 13.79
N LEU A 111 11.88 10.77 14.58
CA LEU A 111 10.88 11.51 15.35
C LEU A 111 11.26 11.50 16.83
N CYS A 112 11.45 12.69 17.41
CA CYS A 112 11.54 12.87 18.86
C CYS A 112 10.21 13.45 19.34
N VAL A 113 9.43 12.65 20.07
CA VAL A 113 8.21 13.13 20.73
C VAL A 113 8.64 13.76 22.06
N ALA A 114 8.60 15.09 22.13
CA ALA A 114 9.11 15.84 23.27
C ALA A 114 8.11 15.96 24.44
N SER A 115 6.81 16.05 24.12
CA SER A 115 5.73 16.07 25.09
C SER A 115 4.44 15.63 24.42
N MET A 116 3.56 14.98 25.17
CA MET A 116 2.18 14.74 24.78
C MET A 116 1.30 15.30 25.89
N ASP A 117 0.42 16.23 25.55
CA ASP A 117 -0.58 16.76 26.47
C ASP A 117 -1.96 16.24 26.05
N GLY A 118 -2.63 15.47 26.93
CA GLY A 118 -3.97 14.95 26.67
C GLY A 118 -4.40 13.82 27.62
N PRO A 119 -5.71 13.50 27.69
CA PRO A 119 -6.30 12.57 28.66
C PRO A 119 -5.88 11.10 28.49
N LEU A 120 -5.13 10.76 27.43
CA LEU A 120 -4.59 9.42 27.20
C LEU A 120 -3.22 9.19 27.86
N VAL A 121 -2.58 10.24 28.39
CA VAL A 121 -1.22 10.21 28.95
C VAL A 121 -1.19 9.65 30.39
N GLU A 122 -2.25 9.85 31.17
CA GLU A 122 -2.35 9.39 32.58
C GLU A 122 -2.35 7.86 32.75
N ARG A 123 -2.48 7.07 31.68
CA ARG A 123 -2.46 5.60 31.75
C ARG A 123 -1.07 4.97 31.58
N LEU A 124 -0.05 5.77 31.28
CA LEU A 124 1.28 5.28 30.89
C LEU A 124 2.39 5.62 31.87
N GLU A 125 2.10 6.19 33.05
CA GLU A 125 3.15 6.43 34.05
C GLU A 125 3.65 5.09 34.63
N PRO A 126 4.95 4.76 34.49
CA PRO A 126 5.54 3.62 35.18
C PRO A 126 5.77 3.98 36.65
N GLU A 127 5.27 3.14 37.56
CA GLU A 127 5.66 3.20 38.98
C GLU A 127 7.19 3.16 39.08
N ALA A 128 7.78 4.24 39.60
CA ALA A 128 9.19 4.30 39.90
C ALA A 128 9.50 3.32 41.07
N PRO A 129 10.49 2.42 40.95
CA PRO A 129 10.88 1.58 42.05
C PRO A 129 11.55 2.43 43.14
N SER A 130 10.95 2.43 44.32
CA SER A 130 11.48 3.04 45.53
C SER A 130 12.75 2.32 45.97
N LEU A 131 13.91 2.93 45.68
CA LEU A 131 15.19 2.51 46.25
C LEU A 131 15.35 3.16 47.63
N LEU A 132 14.87 2.48 48.67
CA LEU A 132 15.28 2.65 50.05
C LEU A 132 15.63 1.27 50.60
N GLY A 133 16.92 1.07 50.88
CA GLY A 133 17.53 -0.06 51.56
C GLY A 133 18.89 0.35 52.09
#